data_AF-A0A3M1NEB5-F1
#
_entry.id   AF-A0A3M1NEB5-F1
#
_cell.length_a   1.000
_cell.length_b   1.000
_cell.length_c   1.000
_cell.angle_alpha   90.00
_cell.angle_beta   90.00
_cell.angle_gamma   90.00
#
_symmetry.space_group_name_H-M   'P 1'
#
loop_
_entity.id
_entity.type
_entity.pdbx_description
1 polymer ?
#
loop_
_entity_poly.entity_id
_entity_poly.type
_entity_poly.pdbx_seq_one_letter_code
_entity_poly.pdbx_strand_id
1 'polypeptide(L)' 'GWVARVRYPDPKPINFESAQKIVLIGQYRDSVFYAEKILMKCPSKYKEEQVSAER' A
#
# COMPACT_ATOMS: atom_id res chain seq x y z
N GLY A 1 4.28 13.68 10.23
CA GLY A 1 3.45 12.59 9.67
C GLY A 1 3.24 11.53 10.72
N TRP A 2 2.15 10.77 10.64
CA TRP A 2 1.89 9.65 11.56
C TRP A 2 2.70 8.42 11.15
N VAL A 3 3.31 7.75 12.12
CA VAL A 3 4.09 6.52 11.91
C VAL A 3 3.49 5.45 12.80
N ALA A 4 3.27 4.26 12.23
CA ALA A 4 2.77 3.11 12.96
C ALA A 4 3.55 1.85 12.63
N ARG A 5 3.70 0.99 13.64
CA ARG A 5 4.29 -0.33 13.48
C ARG A 5 3.30 -1.27 12.81
N VAL A 6 3.77 -2.00 11.81
CA VAL A 6 3.00 -3.02 11.09
C VAL A 6 3.65 -4.39 11.31
N ARG A 7 2.85 -5.42 11.58
CA ARG A 7 3.27 -6.83 11.48
C ARG A 7 2.56 -7.50 10.32
N TYR A 8 3.32 -8.22 9.51
CA TYR A 8 2.82 -9.08 8.43
C TYR A 8 3.49 -10.46 8.58
N PRO A 9 2.73 -11.55 8.80
CA PRO A 9 3.30 -12.86 9.10
C PRO A 9 3.77 -13.63 7.86
N ASP A 10 3.27 -13.29 6.67
CA ASP A 10 3.60 -14.01 5.45
C ASP A 10 4.94 -13.55 4.86
N PRO A 11 5.55 -14.34 3.96
CA PRO A 11 6.74 -13.93 3.23
C PRO A 11 6.54 -12.61 2.50
N LYS A 12 7.62 -11.82 2.42
CA LYS A 12 7.64 -10.56 1.67
C LYS A 12 7.31 -10.83 0.19
N PRO A 13 6.31 -10.14 -0.41
CA PRO A 13 6.03 -10.25 -1.84
C PRO A 13 7.27 -9.95 -2.69
N ILE A 14 7.45 -10.68 -3.80
CA ILE A 14 8.65 -10.56 -4.64
C ILE A 14 8.85 -9.14 -5.22
N ASN A 15 7.74 -8.46 -5.52
CA ASN A 15 7.69 -7.12 -6.07
C ASN A 15 7.51 -6.04 -4.99
N PHE A 16 7.61 -6.38 -3.70
CA PHE A 16 7.41 -5.43 -2.60
C PHE A 16 8.30 -4.18 -2.73
N GLU A 17 9.58 -4.38 -3.07
CA GLU A 17 10.56 -3.29 -3.19
C GLU A 17 10.32 -2.37 -4.39
N SER A 18 9.60 -2.84 -5.42
CA SER A 18 9.29 -2.04 -6.60
C SER A 18 8.00 -1.23 -6.45
N ALA A 19 7.24 -1.43 -5.37
CA ALA A 19 6.02 -0.68 -5.14
C ALA A 19 6.29 0.69 -4.51
N GLN A 20 5.85 1.74 -5.20
CA GLN A 20 5.79 3.08 -4.62
C GLN A 20 4.73 3.20 -3.52
N LYS A 21 3.61 2.48 -3.67
CA LYS A 21 2.48 2.47 -2.74
C LYS A 21 1.89 1.07 -2.63
N ILE A 22 1.54 0.69 -1.41
CA ILE A 22 0.85 -0.55 -1.09
C ILE A 22 -0.38 -0.24 -0.25
N VAL A 23 -1.36 -1.14 -0.28
CA VAL A 23 -2.52 -1.11 0.61
C VAL A 23 -2.44 -2.31 1.55
N LEU A 24 -2.59 -2.04 2.84
CA LEU A 24 -2.63 -3.07 3.87
C LEU A 24 -4.06 -3.27 4.33
N ILE A 25 -4.51 -4.52 4.46
CA ILE A 25 -5.81 -4.89 5.00
C ILE A 25 -5.57 -5.72 6.25
N GLY A 26 -6.23 -5.37 7.35
CA GLY A 26 -6.01 -6.00 8.64
C GLY A 26 -6.61 -5.19 9.79
N GLN A 27 -6.12 -5.43 11.01
CA GLN A 27 -6.71 -4.90 12.24
C GLN A 27 -5.64 -4.28 13.15
N TYR A 28 -6.02 -3.26 13.91
CA TYR A 28 -5.14 -2.66 14.92
C TYR A 28 -5.33 -3.39 16.27
N ARG A 29 -4.22 -3.80 16.90
CA ARG A 29 -4.20 -4.42 18.23
C ARG A 29 -2.99 -3.91 18.99
N ASP A 30 -3.18 -3.46 20.23
CA ASP A 30 -2.09 -3.07 21.13
C ASP A 30 -1.04 -2.14 20.49
N SER A 31 -1.49 -1.09 19.79
CA SER A 31 -0.61 -0.12 19.11
C SER A 31 0.17 -0.64 17.89
N VAL A 32 -0.19 -1.82 17.39
CA VAL A 32 0.39 -2.44 16.19
C VAL A 32 -0.71 -2.76 15.18
N PHE A 33 -0.48 -2.41 13.92
CA PHE A 33 -1.37 -2.85 12.84
C PHE A 33 -0.94 -4.24 12.38
N TYR A 34 -1.81 -5.22 12.54
CA TYR A 34 -1.61 -6.58 12.06
C TYR A 34 -2.21 -6.68 10.66
N ALA A 35 -1.34 -6.67 9.65
CA ALA A 35 -1.75 -6.85 8.27
C ALA A 35 -2.02 -8.33 7.99
N GLU A 36 -3.16 -8.61 7.38
CA GLU A 36 -3.56 -9.94 6.91
C GLU A 36 -3.33 -10.06 5.41
N LYS A 37 -3.39 -8.95 4.66
CA LYS A 37 -3.15 -8.91 3.21
C LYS A 37 -2.41 -7.65 2.79
N ILE A 38 -1.50 -7.80 1.84
CA ILE A 38 -0.86 -6.71 1.12
C ILE A 38 -1.38 -6.69 -0.31
N LEU A 39 -2.06 -5.60 -0.68
CA LEU A 39 -2.44 -5.35 -2.06
C LEU A 39 -1.46 -4.39 -2.69
N MET A 40 -0.79 -4.88 -3.73
CA MET A 40 0.14 -4.09 -4.50
C MET A 40 -0.62 -3.28 -5.54
N LYS A 41 -0.58 -1.96 -5.42
CA LYS A 41 -1.17 -1.06 -6.42
C LYS A 41 -0.11 -0.74 -7.47
N CYS A 42 -0.33 -1.19 -8.69
CA CYS A 42 0.39 -0.62 -9.83
C CYS A 42 -0.14 0.79 -10.10
N PRO A 43 0.73 1.80 -10.28
CA PRO A 43 0.33 3.18 -10.53
C PRO A 43 -0.49 3.34 -11.83
N SER A 44 -0.46 2.35 -12.72
CA SER A 44 -1.15 2.35 -14.00
C SER A 44 -2.68 2.35 -13.89
N LYS A 45 -3.27 1.86 -12.79
CA LYS A 45 -4.75 1.75 -12.69
C LYS A 45 -5.48 3.04 -12.31
N TYR A 46 -4.74 4.11 -11.96
CA TYR A 46 -5.30 5.42 -11.58
C TYR A 46 -4.72 6.58 -12.40
N LYS A 47 -3.99 6.30 -13.49
CA LYS A 47 -3.61 7.31 -14.49
C LYS A 47 -4.78 7.55 -15.46
N GLU A 48 -5.92 7.94 -14.93
CA GLU A 48 -7.05 8.45 -15.72
C GLU A 48 -7.61 9.73 -15.07
N GLU A 49 -6.74 10.62 -14.56
CA GLU A 49 -7.15 12.01 -14.31
C GLU A 49 -5.93 12.93 -14.22
N GLN A 50 -5.12 12.95 -15.27
CA GLN A 50 -4.51 14.22 -15.68
C GLN A 50 -5.29 14.67 -16.91
N VAL A 51 -6.42 15.33 -16.62
CA VAL A 51 -7.19 16.06 -17.61
C VAL A 51 -6.21 16.97 -18.35
N SER A 52 -6.07 16.71 -19.64
CA SER A 52 -5.54 17.64 -20.62
C SER A 52 -6.34 18.93 -20.55
N ALA A 53 -5.89 19.89 -19.75
CA ALA A 53 -6.27 21.28 -19.92
C ALA A 53 -5.15 21.95 -20.71
N GLU A 54 -5.22 21.78 -22.04
CA GLU A 54 -4.63 22.72 -22.98
C GLU A 54 -5.12 24.13 -22.66
N ARG A 55 -4.20 25.04 -22.35
CA ARG A 55 -4.09 26.38 -22.94
C ARG A 55 -2.64 26.82 -22.96
#